data_AF-A0A1A8UA51-F1
#
_entry.id   AF-A0A1A8UA51-F1
#
_cell.length_a   1.000
_cell.length_b   1.000
_cell.length_c   1.000
_cell.angle_alpha   90.00
_cell.angle_beta   90.00
_cell.angle_gamma   90.00
#
_symmetry.space_group_name_H-M   'P 1'
#
loop_
_entity.id
_entity.type
_entity.pdbx_description
1 polymer ?
#
loop_
_entity_poly.entity_id
_entity_poly.type
_entity_poly.pdbx_seq_one_letter_code
_entity_poly.pdbx_strand_id
1 'polypeptide(L)'
;GGSAIHCAKGLSELDVLVVFPRGRVTPVQEKHMTTCLEDNIHVFAADGSSDNIDQPLRRLFADQKLVTSHGLMSLNSVNWSRVMVQIAHFVYAYMQLSGVERGLELPEFEVVVPTGGAGNITAAYMLKLMGLPLKLVAMVNANDIVHRTVTKGDFSMTSDVTQTLAPAIDIQDPYNIERIFWL
;
A
#
# COMPACT_ATOMS: atom_id res chain seq x y z
N GLY A 1 -1.51 7.74 5.94
CA GLY A 1 -1.58 8.96 6.75
C GLY A 1 -0.32 9.79 6.63
N GLY A 2 0.68 9.56 7.48
CA GLY A 2 1.86 10.45 7.63
C GLY A 2 2.56 10.84 6.31
N SER A 3 2.87 9.89 5.42
CA SER A 3 3.52 10.21 4.13
C SER A 3 2.67 11.09 3.21
N ALA A 4 1.33 10.93 3.24
CA ALA A 4 0.42 11.75 2.44
C ALA A 4 0.39 13.19 2.98
N ILE A 5 0.31 13.34 4.30
CA ILE A 5 0.37 14.64 4.97
C ILE A 5 1.68 15.35 4.64
N HIS A 6 2.82 14.68 4.76
CA HIS A 6 4.11 15.28 4.45
C HIS A 6 4.29 15.70 2.99
N CYS A 7 3.65 15.00 2.05
CA CYS A 7 3.69 15.32 0.63
C CYS A 7 2.84 16.57 0.31
N ALA A 8 1.74 16.78 1.04
CA ALA A 8 0.70 17.73 0.69
C ALA A 8 0.61 18.96 1.60
N LYS A 9 1.23 18.93 2.79
CA LYS A 9 1.15 20.03 3.75
C LYS A 9 1.63 21.34 3.12
N GLY A 10 0.83 22.40 3.26
CA GLY A 10 1.13 23.73 2.71
C GLY A 10 0.83 23.90 1.22
N LEU A 11 0.26 22.91 0.53
CA LEU A 11 -0.28 23.07 -0.82
C LEU A 11 -1.68 23.68 -0.76
N SER A 12 -1.83 24.94 -1.18
CA SER A 12 -3.10 25.68 -1.12
C SER A 12 -4.22 25.10 -1.99
N GLU A 13 -3.88 24.31 -3.00
CA GLU A 13 -4.82 23.74 -3.97
C GLU A 13 -5.38 22.37 -3.54
N LEU A 14 -4.97 21.86 -2.38
CA LEU A 14 -5.28 20.48 -1.97
C LEU A 14 -5.58 20.39 -0.48
N ASP A 15 -6.78 19.92 -0.15
CA ASP A 15 -7.13 19.47 1.19
C ASP A 15 -6.88 17.97 1.35
N VAL A 16 -6.24 17.56 2.45
CA VAL A 16 -5.97 16.16 2.76
C VAL A 16 -6.72 15.73 4.00
N LEU A 17 -7.64 14.78 3.80
CA LEU A 17 -8.34 14.10 4.88
C LEU A 17 -7.69 12.74 5.17
N VAL A 18 -7.26 12.54 6.41
CA VAL A 18 -6.72 11.26 6.90
C VAL A 18 -7.63 10.74 8.00
N VAL A 19 -8.14 9.53 7.81
CA VAL A 19 -8.87 8.79 8.85
C VAL A 19 -8.05 7.57 9.26
N PHE A 20 -7.89 7.35 10.56
CA PHE A 20 -7.18 6.18 11.10
C PHE A 20 -7.93 5.54 12.27
N PRO A 21 -7.76 4.21 12.50
CA PRO A 21 -8.44 3.52 13.58
C PRO A 21 -7.82 3.85 14.94
N ARG A 22 -8.65 4.37 15.85
CA ARG A 22 -8.24 4.78 17.20
C ARG A 22 -7.67 3.58 17.96
N GLY A 23 -6.49 3.77 18.56
CA GLY A 23 -5.82 2.75 19.37
C GLY A 23 -5.26 1.54 18.60
N ARG A 24 -5.36 1.53 17.26
CA ARG A 24 -4.85 0.45 16.41
C ARG A 24 -3.64 0.84 15.56
N VAL A 25 -3.15 2.07 15.73
CA VAL A 25 -1.88 2.55 15.17
C VAL A 25 -0.87 2.74 16.30
N THR A 26 0.42 2.66 15.99
CA THR A 26 1.45 2.92 17.01
C THR A 26 1.44 4.39 17.43
N PRO A 27 1.88 4.73 18.66
CA PRO A 27 1.98 6.12 19.10
C PRO A 27 2.86 6.99 18.20
N VAL A 28 3.88 6.40 17.58
CA VAL A 28 4.76 7.10 16.63
C VAL A 28 4.02 7.42 15.33
N GLN A 29 3.29 6.45 14.77
CA GLN A 29 2.48 6.67 13.57
C GLN A 29 1.37 7.70 13.81
N GLU A 30 0.72 7.67 14.96
CA GLU A 30 -0.29 8.65 15.34
C GLU A 30 0.31 10.05 15.39
N LYS A 31 1.43 10.23 16.09
CA LYS A 31 2.14 11.53 16.14
C LYS A 31 2.53 12.04 14.76
N HIS A 32 3.04 11.17 13.88
CA HIS A 32 3.34 11.56 12.48
C HIS A 32 2.13 12.12 11.72
N MET A 33 0.90 11.78 12.14
CA MET A 33 -0.32 12.31 11.53
C MET A 33 -0.83 13.54 12.28
N THR A 34 -0.82 13.53 13.61
CA THR A 34 -1.48 14.55 14.42
C THR A 34 -0.62 15.77 14.78
N THR A 35 0.71 15.70 14.61
CA THR A 35 1.60 16.84 14.91
C THR A 35 2.06 17.62 13.68
N CYS A 36 1.77 17.14 12.47
CA CYS A 36 2.15 17.77 11.21
C CYS A 36 0.94 18.46 10.56
N LEU A 37 0.26 19.32 11.31
CA LEU A 37 -0.94 20.00 10.87
C LEU A 37 -0.59 21.35 10.21
N GLU A 38 -1.21 21.58 9.06
CA GLU A 38 -1.31 22.86 8.36
C GLU A 38 -2.81 23.07 8.05
N ASP A 39 -3.21 24.25 7.59
CA ASP A 39 -4.63 24.59 7.35
C ASP A 39 -5.33 23.57 6.42
N ASN A 40 -4.59 23.01 5.47
CA ASN A 40 -5.09 22.05 4.48
C ASN A 40 -5.04 20.57 4.93
N ILE A 41 -4.67 20.30 6.19
CA ILE A 41 -4.52 18.94 6.72
C ILE A 41 -5.56 18.65 7.78
N HIS A 42 -6.43 17.67 7.53
CA HIS A 42 -7.50 17.26 8.42
C HIS A 42 -7.33 15.80 8.84
N VAL A 43 -7.17 15.55 10.14
CA VAL A 43 -6.89 14.22 10.67
C VAL A 43 -7.96 13.80 11.66
N PHE A 44 -8.55 12.62 11.44
CA PHE A 44 -9.63 12.08 12.25
C PHE A 44 -9.30 10.67 12.76
N ALA A 45 -9.49 10.45 14.05
CA ALA A 45 -9.45 9.13 14.65
C ALA A 45 -10.87 8.55 14.71
N ALA A 46 -11.09 7.38 14.11
CA ALA A 46 -12.39 6.70 14.07
C ALA A 46 -12.37 5.40 14.88
N ASP A 47 -13.52 5.00 15.40
CA ASP A 47 -13.68 3.71 16.08
C ASP A 47 -13.81 2.57 15.04
N GLY A 48 -13.28 1.38 15.37
CA GLY A 48 -13.29 0.20 14.49
C GLY A 48 -11.91 -0.16 13.91
N SER A 49 -11.91 -1.04 12.90
CA SER A 49 -10.73 -1.42 12.12
C SER A 49 -10.51 -0.53 10.90
N SER A 50 -9.37 -0.68 10.22
CA SER A 50 -9.12 -0.05 8.91
C SER A 50 -10.19 -0.42 7.89
N ASP A 51 -10.65 -1.67 7.87
CA ASP A 51 -11.70 -2.13 6.95
C ASP A 51 -13.05 -1.47 7.27
N ASN A 52 -13.35 -1.20 8.54
CA ASN A 52 -14.56 -0.47 8.93
C ASN A 52 -14.52 0.99 8.45
N ILE A 53 -13.34 1.61 8.47
CA ILE A 53 -13.12 2.99 7.99
C ILE A 53 -13.20 3.05 6.46
N ASP A 54 -12.75 2.02 5.76
CA ASP A 54 -12.79 1.99 4.30
C ASP A 54 -14.21 1.89 3.74
N GLN A 55 -15.17 1.30 4.48
CA GLN A 55 -16.54 1.17 4.01
C GLN A 55 -17.24 2.52 3.69
N PRO A 56 -17.28 3.52 4.61
CA PRO A 56 -17.84 4.83 4.28
C PRO A 56 -17.01 5.57 3.22
N LEU A 57 -15.68 5.41 3.20
CA LEU A 57 -14.83 6.00 2.15
C LEU A 57 -15.20 5.44 0.77
N ARG A 58 -15.39 4.13 0.63
CA ARG A 58 -15.85 3.50 -0.62
C ARG A 58 -17.21 4.02 -1.06
N ARG A 59 -18.15 4.29 -0.13
CA ARG A 59 -19.45 4.91 -0.45
C ARG A 59 -19.29 6.34 -0.96
N LEU A 60 -18.40 7.14 -0.37
CA LEU A 60 -18.10 8.49 -0.85
C LEU A 60 -17.55 8.47 -2.28
N PHE A 61 -16.64 7.55 -2.59
CA PHE A 61 -16.09 7.40 -3.94
C PHE A 61 -17.07 6.78 -4.96
N ALA A 62 -18.14 6.12 -4.49
CA ALA A 62 -19.19 5.63 -5.37
C ALA A 62 -20.18 6.74 -5.81
N ASP A 63 -20.22 7.87 -5.10
CA ASP A 63 -20.99 9.05 -5.51
C ASP A 63 -20.19 9.88 -6.52
N GLN A 64 -20.41 9.58 -7.81
CA GLN A 64 -19.69 10.23 -8.89
C GLN A 64 -19.96 11.74 -8.98
N LYS A 65 -21.11 12.21 -8.50
CA LYS A 65 -21.45 13.64 -8.47
C LYS A 65 -20.61 14.35 -7.41
N LEU A 66 -20.49 13.76 -6.22
CA LEU A 66 -19.63 14.28 -5.16
C LEU A 66 -18.16 14.29 -5.60
N VAL A 67 -17.69 13.18 -6.17
CA VAL A 67 -16.31 13.05 -6.67
C VAL A 67 -15.98 14.14 -7.70
N THR A 68 -16.87 14.35 -8.67
CA THR A 68 -16.61 15.33 -9.75
C THR A 68 -16.72 16.77 -9.27
N SER A 69 -17.66 17.06 -8.37
CA SER A 69 -17.88 18.44 -7.86
C SER A 69 -16.79 18.92 -6.91
N HIS A 70 -16.15 18.00 -6.16
CA HIS A 70 -15.13 18.33 -5.17
C HIS A 70 -13.72 17.81 -5.55
N GLY A 71 -13.55 17.23 -6.75
CA GLY A 71 -12.26 16.71 -7.19
C GLY A 71 -11.71 15.59 -6.29
N LEU A 72 -12.56 14.76 -5.69
CA LEU A 72 -12.13 13.78 -4.70
C LEU A 72 -11.17 12.76 -5.31
N MET A 73 -10.03 12.57 -4.66
CA MET A 73 -9.02 11.59 -5.05
C MET A 73 -8.54 10.78 -3.85
N SER A 74 -8.30 9.48 -4.06
CA SER A 74 -7.67 8.63 -3.05
C SER A 74 -6.16 8.57 -3.27
N LEU A 75 -5.41 8.81 -2.19
CA LEU A 75 -3.96 8.62 -2.12
C LEU A 75 -3.56 7.21 -1.67
N ASN A 76 -4.53 6.32 -1.40
CA ASN A 76 -4.28 4.94 -1.02
C ASN A 76 -3.77 4.10 -2.20
N SER A 77 -3.26 2.90 -1.91
CA SER A 77 -2.60 2.01 -2.89
C SER A 77 -3.52 1.41 -3.97
N VAL A 78 -4.80 1.81 -4.01
CA VAL A 78 -5.66 1.59 -5.19
C VAL A 78 -5.24 2.50 -6.35
N ASN A 79 -4.65 3.66 -6.07
CA ASN A 79 -4.16 4.56 -7.12
C ASN A 79 -2.99 3.89 -7.89
N TRP A 80 -3.12 3.75 -9.21
CA TRP A 80 -2.11 3.13 -10.08
C TRP A 80 -0.73 3.81 -9.96
N SER A 81 -0.70 5.13 -9.79
CA SER A 81 0.54 5.89 -9.64
C SER A 81 1.38 5.43 -8.46
N ARG A 82 0.76 4.92 -7.38
CA ARG A 82 1.49 4.38 -6.22
C ARG A 82 2.30 3.13 -6.60
N VAL A 83 1.71 2.21 -7.35
CA VAL A 83 2.40 1.00 -7.83
C VAL A 83 3.47 1.37 -8.85
N MET A 84 3.17 2.30 -9.76
CA MET A 84 4.11 2.77 -10.77
C MET A 84 5.37 3.39 -10.16
N VAL A 85 5.23 4.25 -9.15
CA VAL A 85 6.39 4.88 -8.48
C VAL A 85 7.23 3.85 -7.71
N GLN A 86 6.61 2.79 -7.19
CA GLN A 86 7.32 1.70 -6.50
C GLN A 86 8.22 0.88 -7.44
N ILE A 87 7.96 0.88 -8.74
CA ILE A 87 8.87 0.23 -9.72
C ILE A 87 10.26 0.86 -9.65
N ALA A 88 10.35 2.18 -9.49
CA ALA A 88 11.61 2.91 -9.54
C ALA A 88 12.61 2.46 -8.47
N HIS A 89 12.16 2.19 -7.23
CA HIS A 89 13.08 1.77 -6.17
C HIS A 89 13.61 0.35 -6.38
N PHE A 90 12.84 -0.54 -7.01
CA PHE A 90 13.31 -1.89 -7.36
C PHE A 90 14.34 -1.85 -8.49
N VAL A 91 14.10 -1.05 -9.53
CA VAL A 91 15.09 -0.84 -10.60
C VAL A 91 16.38 -0.27 -10.02
N TYR A 92 16.27 0.77 -9.20
CA TYR A 92 17.42 1.38 -8.55
C TYR A 92 18.19 0.37 -7.68
N ALA A 93 17.50 -0.36 -6.80
CA ALA A 93 18.13 -1.38 -5.97
C ALA A 93 18.82 -2.46 -6.80
N TYR A 94 18.17 -2.92 -7.87
CA TYR A 94 18.73 -3.91 -8.78
C TYR A 94 20.02 -3.39 -9.45
N MET A 95 20.02 -2.16 -9.97
CA MET A 95 21.19 -1.54 -10.60
C MET A 95 22.36 -1.40 -9.63
N GLN A 96 22.09 -1.05 -8.37
CA GLN A 96 23.14 -0.88 -7.36
C GLN A 96 23.76 -2.20 -6.92
N LEU A 97 22.98 -3.30 -6.95
CA LEU A 97 23.42 -4.61 -6.47
C LEU A 97 23.93 -5.52 -7.59
N SER A 98 23.50 -5.32 -8.83
CA SER A 98 23.84 -6.20 -9.95
C SER A 98 25.32 -6.14 -10.29
N GLY A 99 25.98 -4.99 -10.08
CA GLY A 99 27.40 -4.81 -10.41
C GLY A 99 27.71 -5.05 -11.89
N VAL A 100 26.69 -5.06 -12.75
CA VAL A 100 26.80 -5.48 -14.15
C VAL A 100 27.47 -4.38 -14.97
N GLU A 101 28.69 -4.66 -15.44
CA GLU A 101 29.26 -3.95 -16.58
C GLU A 101 28.43 -4.27 -17.84
N ARG A 102 28.25 -3.28 -18.72
CA ARG A 102 27.44 -3.44 -19.95
C ARG A 102 27.87 -4.70 -20.72
N GLY A 103 26.95 -5.65 -20.89
CA GLY A 103 27.14 -6.83 -21.73
C GLY A 103 27.23 -8.18 -21.00
N LEU A 104 27.16 -8.19 -19.66
CA LEU A 104 27.05 -9.43 -18.88
C LEU A 104 25.59 -9.82 -18.60
N GLU A 105 25.38 -11.11 -18.32
CA GLU A 105 24.07 -11.65 -17.95
C GLU A 105 23.57 -11.02 -16.64
N LEU A 106 22.28 -10.70 -16.58
CA LEU A 106 21.64 -10.11 -15.42
C LEU A 106 21.47 -11.17 -14.31
N PRO A 107 22.02 -10.98 -13.09
CA PRO A 107 21.89 -11.98 -12.02
C PRO A 107 20.45 -12.07 -11.49
N GLU A 108 19.96 -13.28 -11.21
CA GLU A 108 18.67 -13.41 -10.53
C GLU A 108 18.75 -12.97 -9.06
N PHE A 109 17.83 -12.11 -8.64
CA PHE A 109 17.72 -11.66 -7.25
C PHE A 109 16.46 -12.17 -6.57
N GLU A 110 16.63 -12.65 -5.33
CA GLU A 110 15.51 -12.92 -4.43
C GLU A 110 15.11 -11.64 -3.69
N VAL A 111 13.85 -11.25 -3.85
CA VAL A 111 13.28 -10.02 -3.28
C VAL A 111 12.18 -10.41 -2.30
N VAL A 112 12.43 -10.18 -1.01
CA VAL A 112 11.49 -10.45 0.07
C VAL A 112 10.71 -9.17 0.38
N VAL A 113 9.39 -9.21 0.19
CA VAL A 113 8.51 -8.05 0.36
C VAL A 113 7.53 -8.31 1.49
N PRO A 114 7.60 -7.56 2.61
CA PRO A 114 6.52 -7.52 3.60
C PRO A 114 5.22 -7.06 2.92
N THR A 115 4.22 -7.93 2.92
CA THR A 115 3.05 -7.84 2.05
C THR A 115 1.78 -7.76 2.90
N GLY A 116 1.14 -6.60 2.88
CA GLY A 116 -0.24 -6.41 3.35
C GLY A 116 -1.15 -6.19 2.14
N GLY A 117 -1.40 -4.91 1.80
CA GLY A 117 -2.22 -4.53 0.63
C GLY A 117 -1.63 -4.84 -0.75
N ALA A 118 -0.54 -5.61 -0.83
CA ALA A 118 0.14 -6.13 -2.03
C ALA A 118 0.71 -5.14 -3.07
N GLY A 119 0.54 -3.82 -2.96
CA GLY A 119 1.02 -2.89 -4.01
C GLY A 119 2.53 -2.95 -4.31
N ASN A 120 3.36 -3.10 -3.28
CA ASN A 120 4.82 -3.16 -3.44
C ASN A 120 5.28 -4.43 -4.18
N ILE A 121 4.71 -5.59 -3.83
CA ILE A 121 5.05 -6.84 -4.52
C ILE A 121 4.45 -6.87 -5.95
N THR A 122 3.30 -6.24 -6.18
CA THR A 122 2.76 -6.04 -7.53
C THR A 122 3.73 -5.25 -8.41
N ALA A 123 4.36 -4.19 -7.90
CA ALA A 123 5.37 -3.43 -8.64
C ALA A 123 6.61 -4.29 -8.99
N ALA A 124 7.09 -5.10 -8.05
CA ALA A 124 8.19 -6.04 -8.30
C ALA A 124 7.80 -7.12 -9.34
N TYR A 125 6.56 -7.59 -9.30
CA TYR A 125 6.03 -8.57 -10.26
C TYR A 125 5.97 -8.00 -11.67
N MET A 126 5.59 -6.72 -11.82
CA MET A 126 5.64 -6.04 -13.12
C MET A 126 7.05 -5.97 -13.68
N LEU A 127 8.06 -5.69 -12.85
CA LEU A 127 9.46 -5.73 -13.30
C LEU A 127 9.91 -7.11 -13.75
N LYS A 128 9.46 -8.16 -13.05
CA LYS A 128 9.69 -9.54 -13.48
C LYS A 128 9.10 -9.79 -14.86
N LEU A 129 7.87 -9.34 -15.11
CA LEU A 129 7.22 -9.44 -16.43
C LEU A 129 7.91 -8.59 -17.51
N MET A 130 8.56 -7.48 -17.12
CA MET A 130 9.39 -6.66 -18.00
C MET A 130 10.74 -7.29 -18.33
N GLY A 131 11.06 -8.48 -17.80
CA GLY A 131 12.26 -9.25 -18.12
C GLY A 131 13.38 -9.15 -17.10
N LEU A 132 13.16 -8.50 -15.94
CA LEU A 132 14.14 -8.47 -14.87
C LEU A 132 14.14 -9.82 -14.13
N PRO A 133 15.28 -10.52 -14.00
CA PRO A 133 15.33 -11.83 -13.36
C PRO A 133 15.16 -11.66 -11.84
N LEU A 134 13.92 -11.89 -11.38
CA LEU A 134 13.52 -11.74 -10.00
C LEU A 134 12.79 -12.99 -9.48
N LYS A 135 13.18 -13.44 -8.30
CA LYS A 135 12.41 -14.36 -7.47
C LYS A 135 11.72 -13.57 -6.36
N LEU A 136 10.40 -13.57 -6.33
CA LEU A 136 9.62 -12.76 -5.39
C LEU A 136 9.10 -13.60 -4.23
N VAL A 137 9.23 -13.09 -3.01
CA VAL A 137 8.73 -13.73 -1.79
C VAL A 137 7.78 -12.76 -1.09
N ALA A 138 6.51 -13.12 -1.00
CA ALA A 138 5.54 -12.41 -0.17
C ALA A 138 5.70 -12.84 1.29
N MET A 139 6.21 -11.94 2.14
CA MET A 139 6.28 -12.17 3.58
C MET A 139 5.02 -11.59 4.23
N VAL A 140 4.28 -12.42 4.95
CA VAL A 140 3.07 -12.06 5.70
C VAL A 140 3.27 -12.32 7.19
N ASN A 141 2.40 -11.74 8.02
CA ASN A 141 2.32 -12.07 9.44
C ASN A 141 1.16 -13.04 9.70
N ALA A 142 0.57 -13.02 10.91
CA ALA A 142 -0.59 -13.85 11.25
C ALA A 142 -1.82 -13.60 10.35
N ASN A 143 -1.87 -12.49 9.62
CA ASN A 143 -2.87 -12.18 8.60
C ASN A 143 -2.37 -12.73 7.26
N ASP A 144 -2.64 -14.00 7.01
CA ASP A 144 -1.90 -14.83 6.05
C ASP A 144 -2.61 -15.07 4.71
N ILE A 145 -3.62 -14.27 4.37
CA ILE A 145 -4.44 -14.49 3.16
C ILE A 145 -3.60 -14.62 1.89
N VAL A 146 -2.57 -13.77 1.71
CA VAL A 146 -1.67 -13.85 0.55
C VAL A 146 -0.87 -15.15 0.53
N HIS A 147 -0.44 -15.65 1.69
CA HIS A 147 0.26 -16.94 1.78
C HIS A 147 -0.65 -18.11 1.41
N ARG A 148 -1.86 -18.17 1.98
CA ARG A 148 -2.85 -19.23 1.65
C ARG A 148 -3.26 -19.20 0.19
N THR A 149 -3.38 -18.01 -0.37
CA THR A 149 -3.68 -17.80 -1.79
C THR A 149 -2.62 -18.42 -2.69
N VAL A 150 -1.35 -18.07 -2.48
CA VAL A 150 -0.25 -18.52 -3.36
C VAL A 150 0.09 -20.00 -3.16
N THR A 151 -0.07 -20.52 -1.94
CA THR A 151 0.30 -21.91 -1.63
C THR A 151 -0.82 -22.92 -1.84
N LYS A 152 -2.09 -22.53 -1.65
CA LYS A 152 -3.25 -23.43 -1.64
C LYS A 152 -4.39 -22.98 -2.55
N GLY A 153 -4.31 -21.80 -3.17
CA GLY A 153 -5.41 -21.22 -3.94
C GLY A 153 -6.58 -20.72 -3.08
N ASP A 154 -6.37 -20.54 -1.79
CA ASP A 154 -7.42 -20.12 -0.85
C ASP A 154 -7.38 -18.60 -0.61
N PHE A 155 -8.29 -17.88 -1.28
CA PHE A 155 -8.48 -16.43 -1.14
C PHE A 155 -9.66 -16.08 -0.20
N SER A 156 -9.99 -16.96 0.77
CA SER A 156 -11.03 -16.65 1.75
C SER A 156 -10.58 -15.59 2.76
N MET A 157 -11.41 -14.56 2.97
CA MET A 157 -11.21 -13.57 4.02
C MET A 157 -11.65 -14.13 5.38
N THR A 158 -10.92 -13.80 6.44
CA THR A 158 -11.38 -14.06 7.82
C THR A 158 -12.20 -12.88 8.33
N SER A 159 -13.05 -13.13 9.33
CA SER A 159 -13.85 -12.08 9.97
C SER A 159 -13.00 -11.06 10.72
N ASP A 160 -11.85 -11.48 11.24
CA ASP A 160 -11.04 -10.70 12.15
C ASP A 160 -9.61 -10.50 11.65
N VAL A 161 -9.11 -9.29 11.84
CA VAL A 161 -7.70 -8.93 11.65
C VAL A 161 -6.97 -9.16 12.97
N THR A 162 -5.93 -9.99 12.95
CA THR A 162 -5.08 -10.23 14.11
C THR A 162 -4.08 -9.11 14.26
N GLN A 163 -4.07 -8.43 15.41
CA GLN A 163 -3.09 -7.40 15.71
C GLN A 163 -1.70 -8.03 15.92
N THR A 164 -0.69 -7.50 15.25
CA THR A 164 0.70 -7.99 15.36
C THR A 164 1.70 -6.88 15.68
N LEU A 165 2.98 -7.24 15.77
CA LEU A 165 4.09 -6.30 15.88
C LEU A 165 4.33 -5.49 14.59
N ALA A 166 3.74 -5.91 13.47
CA ALA A 166 3.86 -5.26 12.17
C ALA A 166 2.49 -4.73 11.69
N PRO A 167 1.91 -3.72 12.37
CA PRO A 167 0.53 -3.28 12.14
C PRO A 167 0.26 -2.75 10.73
N ALA A 168 1.31 -2.36 10.00
CA ALA A 168 1.19 -1.89 8.62
C ALA A 168 0.80 -3.00 7.62
N ILE A 169 0.98 -4.26 7.98
CA ILE A 169 0.61 -5.43 7.16
C ILE A 169 -0.45 -6.31 7.83
N ASP A 170 -1.12 -5.81 8.87
CA ASP A 170 -2.32 -6.43 9.45
C ASP A 170 -3.53 -6.19 8.54
N ILE A 171 -3.59 -6.92 7.41
CA ILE A 171 -4.57 -6.72 6.32
C ILE A 171 -5.16 -8.07 5.91
N GLN A 172 -6.50 -8.14 5.80
CA GLN A 172 -7.22 -9.30 5.27
C GLN A 172 -7.81 -9.08 3.86
N ASP A 173 -7.88 -7.84 3.38
CA ASP A 173 -8.24 -7.50 1.99
C ASP A 173 -7.00 -6.98 1.23
N PRO A 174 -6.21 -7.86 0.58
CA PRO A 174 -5.01 -7.46 -0.15
C PRO A 174 -5.38 -6.90 -1.54
N TYR A 175 -6.02 -5.74 -1.59
CA TYR A 175 -6.64 -5.15 -2.80
C TYR A 175 -5.74 -4.98 -4.05
N ASN A 176 -4.41 -5.12 -3.98
CA ASN A 176 -3.55 -5.15 -5.18
C ASN A 176 -3.25 -6.56 -5.71
N ILE A 177 -3.63 -7.63 -5.00
CA ILE A 177 -3.48 -9.01 -5.51
C ILE A 177 -4.27 -9.20 -6.79
N GLU A 178 -5.45 -8.59 -6.91
CA GLU A 178 -6.27 -8.64 -8.13
C GLU A 178 -5.48 -8.24 -9.39
N ARG A 179 -4.58 -7.26 -9.27
CA ARG A 179 -3.70 -6.84 -10.38
C ARG A 179 -2.74 -7.94 -10.79
N ILE A 180 -2.24 -8.73 -9.84
CA ILE A 180 -1.35 -9.86 -10.12
C ILE A 180 -2.15 -10.98 -10.79
N PHE A 181 -3.38 -11.25 -10.34
CA PHE A 181 -4.23 -12.28 -10.97
C PHE A 181 -4.61 -11.96 -12.41
N TRP A 182 -4.71 -10.67 -12.74
CA TRP A 182 -5.00 -10.23 -14.09
C TRP A 182 -3.81 -10.35 -15.06
N LEU A 183 -2.58 -10.30 -14.54
CA LEU A 183 -1.31 -10.29 -15.30
C LEU A 183 -0.74 -11.69 -15.52
#